data_AF-A0A084AHN7-F1
#
_entry.id   AF-A0A084AHN7-F1
#
_cell.length_a   1.000
_cell.length_b   1.000
_cell.length_c   1.000
_cell.angle_alpha   90.00
_cell.angle_beta   90.00
_cell.angle_gamma   90.00
#
_symmetry.space_group_name_H-M   'P 1'
#
loop_
_entity.id
_entity.type
_entity.pdbx_description
1 polymer ?
#
loop_
_entity_poly.entity_id
_entity_poly.type
_entity_poly.pdbx_seq_one_letter_code
_entity_poly.pdbx_strand_id
1 'polypeptide(L)' 'MGLIDAKNKVPEYQRFYQQAYRAHTRLWRIHPRSRILMTPYTILLWGTFGATLYAAGRKIAGHNTWFGKD' A
#
# COMPACT_ATOMS: atom_id res chain seq x y z
N MET A 1 12.53 20.89 21.03
CA MET A 1 11.97 19.89 21.98
C MET A 1 10.96 18.95 21.32
N GLY A 2 11.18 18.48 20.07
CA GLY A 2 10.21 17.63 19.35
C GLY A 2 10.43 16.12 19.48
N LEU A 3 11.64 15.71 19.87
CA LEU A 3 12.04 14.32 20.12
C LEU A 3 12.44 14.08 21.59
N ILE A 4 12.84 15.13 22.30
CA ILE A 4 13.20 15.13 23.72
C ILE A 4 12.00 15.74 24.46
N ASP A 5 11.42 15.00 25.42
CA ASP A 5 10.17 15.30 26.15
C ASP A 5 8.86 15.29 25.35
N ALA A 6 8.79 14.52 24.25
CA ALA A 6 7.51 14.27 23.59
C ALA A 6 6.59 13.41 24.48
N LYS A 7 5.33 13.83 24.64
CA LYS A 7 4.32 13.05 25.37
C LYS A 7 4.22 11.63 24.79
N ASN A 8 4.33 10.62 25.64
CA ASN A 8 4.14 9.23 25.24
C ASN A 8 2.69 8.97 24.77
N LYS A 9 2.52 8.65 23.49
CA LYS A 9 1.23 8.32 22.87
C LYS A 9 0.98 6.80 22.73
N VAL A 10 1.91 5.95 23.19
CA VAL A 10 1.81 4.50 23.04
C VAL A 10 0.51 3.93 23.65
N PRO A 11 0.12 4.28 24.90
CA PRO A 11 -1.11 3.74 25.49
C PRO A 11 -2.37 4.18 24.74
N GLU A 12 -2.37 5.39 24.17
CA GLU A 12 -3.46 5.92 23.34
C GLU A 12 -3.61 5.10 22.06
N TYR A 13 -2.50 4.88 21.34
CA TYR A 13 -2.51 4.04 20.15
C TYR A 13 -2.88 2.60 20.47
N GLN A 14 -2.37 2.02 21.56
CA GLN A 14 -2.73 0.65 21.97
C GLN A 14 -4.25 0.50 22.14
N ARG A 15 -4.92 1.42 22.84
CA ARG A 15 -6.37 1.39 23.01
C ARG A 15 -7.10 1.52 21.67
N PHE A 16 -6.67 2.48 20.85
CA PHE A 16 -7.24 2.72 19.52
C PHE A 16 -7.15 1.48 18.61
N TYR A 17 -5.96 0.88 18.50
CA TYR A 17 -5.74 -0.31 17.67
C TYR A 17 -6.45 -1.55 18.23
N GLN A 18 -6.47 -1.75 19.55
CA GLN A 18 -7.18 -2.88 20.17
C GLN A 18 -8.69 -2.77 19.99
N GLN A 19 -9.28 -1.58 20.10
CA GLN A 19 -10.71 -1.36 19.86
C GLN A 19 -11.09 -1.68 18.41
N ALA A 20 -10.32 -1.16 17.45
CA ALA A 20 -10.55 -1.40 16.03
C ALA A 20 -10.32 -2.88 15.66
N TYR A 21 -9.34 -3.54 16.28
CA TYR A 21 -9.08 -4.96 16.08
C TYR A 21 -10.22 -5.84 16.63
N ARG A 22 -10.81 -5.48 17.77
CA ARG A 22 -12.03 -6.13 18.29
C ARG A 22 -13.23 -5.99 17.35
N ALA A 23 -13.29 -4.89 16.58
CA ALA A 23 -14.26 -4.71 15.50
C ALA A 23 -13.86 -5.42 14.19
N HIS A 24 -12.91 -6.36 14.24
CA HIS A 24 -12.39 -7.14 13.11
C HIS A 24 -11.87 -6.32 11.92
N THR A 25 -11.43 -5.08 12.18
CA THR A 25 -10.78 -4.29 11.13
C THR A 25 -9.34 -4.79 10.94
N ARG A 26 -8.93 -4.94 9.67
CA ARG A 26 -7.56 -5.35 9.33
C ARG A 26 -6.56 -4.32 9.83
N LEU A 27 -5.44 -4.76 10.39
CA LEU A 27 -4.41 -3.89 10.98
C LEU A 27 -3.99 -2.73 10.06
N TRP A 28 -3.75 -3.02 8.78
CA TRP A 28 -3.34 -2.02 7.77
C TRP A 28 -4.43 -1.01 7.39
N ARG A 29 -5.68 -1.18 7.86
CA ARG A 29 -6.83 -0.29 7.62
C ARG A 29 -7.26 0.52 8.85
N ILE A 30 -6.67 0.26 10.02
CA ILE A 30 -7.12 0.84 11.30
C ILE A 30 -6.84 2.33 11.39
N HIS A 31 -5.65 2.77 11.01
CA HIS A 31 -5.25 4.17 11.19
C HIS A 31 -5.97 5.10 10.20
N PRO A 32 -6.36 6.33 10.57
CA PRO A 32 -7.02 7.25 9.63
C PRO A 32 -6.20 7.52 8.36
N ARG A 33 -4.88 7.64 8.51
CA ARG A 33 -3.92 7.76 7.39
C ARG A 33 -3.80 6.52 6.52
N SER A 34 -4.27 5.35 6.97
CA SER A 34 -4.21 4.12 6.19
C SER A 34 -4.88 4.26 4.83
N ARG A 35 -5.98 5.02 4.72
CA ARG A 35 -6.64 5.23 3.41
C ARG A 35 -5.72 5.93 2.42
N ILE A 36 -5.05 7.00 2.85
CA ILE A 36 -4.17 7.82 2.00
C ILE A 36 -2.91 7.04 1.61
N LEU A 37 -2.42 6.16 2.47
CA LEU A 37 -1.24 5.32 2.18
C LEU A 37 -1.58 4.10 1.33
N MET A 38 -2.68 3.41 1.64
CA MET A 38 -3.06 2.15 0.99
C MET A 38 -3.63 2.36 -0.41
N THR A 39 -4.33 3.46 -0.68
CA THR A 39 -4.86 3.76 -2.02
C THR A 39 -3.76 3.80 -3.10
N PRO A 40 -2.73 4.67 -3.02
CA PRO A 40 -1.68 4.71 -4.03
C PRO A 40 -0.86 3.41 -4.06
N TYR A 41 -0.60 2.79 -2.90
CA TYR A 41 0.08 1.49 -2.84
C TYR A 41 -0.66 0.41 -3.65
N THR A 42 -1.99 0.34 -3.52
CA THR A 42 -2.81 -0.67 -4.20
C THR A 42 -2.88 -0.41 -5.70
N ILE A 43 -2.98 0.85 -6.11
CA ILE A 43 -2.95 1.25 -7.54
C ILE A 43 -1.62 0.86 -8.18
N LEU A 44 -0.51 1.19 -7.51
CA LEU A 44 0.82 0.85 -8.02
C LEU A 44 1.03 -0.66 -8.06
N LEU A 45 0.66 -1.39 -7.00
CA LEU A 45 0.83 -2.84 -6.93
C LEU A 45 0.12 -3.55 -8.10
N TRP A 46 -1.17 -3.29 -8.28
CA TRP A 46 -1.94 -3.96 -9.34
C TRP A 46 -1.63 -3.40 -10.72
N GLY A 47 -1.33 -2.10 -10.81
CA GLY A 47 -0.93 -1.46 -12.05
C GLY A 47 0.39 -2.03 -12.59
N THR A 48 1.41 -2.16 -11.74
CA THR A 48 2.69 -2.75 -12.16
C THR A 48 2.57 -4.24 -12.39
N PHE A 49 1.81 -4.97 -11.57
CA PHE A 49 1.56 -6.40 -11.80
C PHE A 49 0.93 -6.66 -13.17
N GLY A 50 -0.16 -5.95 -13.51
CA GLY A 50 -0.79 -6.04 -14.81
C GLY A 50 0.15 -5.63 -15.95
N ALA A 51 0.94 -4.57 -15.73
CA ALA A 51 1.92 -4.13 -16.72
C ALA A 51 3.01 -5.17 -16.99
N THR A 52 3.52 -5.85 -15.95
CA THR A 52 4.52 -6.90 -16.09
C THR A 52 3.95 -8.13 -16.80
N LEU A 53 2.70 -8.53 -16.49
CA LEU A 53 2.05 -9.63 -17.21
C LEU A 53 1.84 -9.30 -18.69
N TYR A 54 1.43 -8.07 -19.01
CA TYR A 54 1.31 -7.62 -20.40
C TYR A 54 2.66 -7.64 -21.13
N ALA A 55 3.72 -7.09 -20.52
CA ALA A 55 5.06 -7.11 -21.08
C ALA A 55 5.58 -8.54 -21.27
N ALA A 56 5.34 -9.44 -20.31
CA ALA A 56 5.71 -10.84 -20.42
C ALA A 56 4.98 -11.53 -21.57
N GLY A 57 3.66 -11.32 -21.71
CA GLY A 57 2.87 -11.85 -22.82
C GLY A 57 3.35 -11.33 -24.19
N ARG A 58 3.62 -10.03 -24.29
CA ARG A 58 4.21 -9.41 -25.50
C ARG A 58 5.57 -10.00 -25.83
N LYS A 59 6.41 -10.24 -24.81
CA LYS A 59 7.73 -10.85 -24.98
C LYS A 59 7.65 -12.28 -25.52
N ILE A 60 6.71 -13.08 -25.02
CA ILE A 60 6.45 -14.43 -25.54
C ILE A 60 5.99 -14.37 -27.00
N ALA A 61 5.17 -13.37 -27.35
CA ALA A 61 4.74 -13.13 -28.73
C ALA A 61 5.81 -12.48 -29.63
N GLY A 62 7.06 -12.31 -29.15
CA GLY A 62 8.18 -11.79 -29.93
C GLY A 62 8.28 -10.26 -29.98
N HIS A 63 7.40 -9.54 -29.32
CA HIS A 63 7.42 -8.08 -29.27
C HIS A 63 8.31 -7.57 -28.13
N ASN A 64 9.27 -6.71 -28.47
CA ASN A 64 10.28 -6.24 -27.51
C ASN A 64 9.99 -4.84 -26.96
N THR A 65 9.16 -4.07 -27.63
CA THR A 65 8.82 -2.70 -27.25
C THR A 65 7.37 -2.59 -26.78
N TRP A 66 7.14 -1.67 -25.84
CA TRP A 66 5.80 -1.33 -25.35
C TRP A 66 5.06 -0.44 -26.35
N PHE A 67 5.80 0.49 -26.98
CA PHE A 67 5.33 1.38 -28.03
C PHE A 67 6.42 1.44 -29.12
N GLY A 68 6.04 1.12 -30.35
CA GLY A 68 6.96 1.04 -31.48
C GLY A 68 6.41 0.10 -32.55
N LYS A 69 6.76 0.38 -33.82
CA LYS A 69 6.56 -0.57 -34.91
C LYS A 69 7.74 -1.55 -34.79
N ASP A 70 7.50 -2.62 -34.02
CA ASP A 70 8.37 -3.77 -33.74
C ASP A 70 9.14 -3.75 -32.39
#